data_AF-A0A950I584-F1
#
_entry.id   AF-A0A950I584-F1
#
_cell.length_a   1.000
_cell.length_b   1.000
_cell.length_c   1.000
_cell.angle_alpha   90.00
_cell.angle_beta   90.00
_cell.angle_gamma   90.00
#
_symmetry.space_group_name_H-M   'P 1'
#
loop_
_entity.id
_entity.type
_entity.pdbx_description
1 polymer ?
#
loop_
_entity_poly.entity_id
_entity_poly.type
_entity_poly.pdbx_seq_one_letter_code
_entity_poly.pdbx_strand_id
1 'polypeptide(L)'
;GIRNDDEPSVNGLHGVANVATQLTAKGISWKTYQENIDGKSCPLKSNMPYAAKHNPFVFFDNLTDGFSASSENCIAHNRPFEELKDDLASGKVARYVFITPNMCNDMHGNRYCKATIDQYDTIKQGDAWLSQVVPMIKQSAAYKDNGAIFITWDESEGRAEKSIGLIALSPLVKPGYVDSKNLFTHSAMLRTVEDIFALEPLGDAAKSNNLSVLFK
;
A
#
# COMPACT_ATOMS: atom_id res chain seq x y z
N GLY A 1 0.72 -10.86 -11.37
CA GLY A 1 1.59 -10.45 -10.26
C GLY A 1 2.28 -11.65 -9.66
N ILE A 2 3.06 -11.42 -8.60
CA ILE A 2 3.69 -12.44 -7.77
C ILE A 2 2.58 -13.16 -6.96
N ARG A 3 2.73 -14.47 -6.74
CA ARG A 3 1.66 -15.34 -6.17
C ARG A 3 2.15 -16.23 -5.03
N ASN A 4 3.31 -15.94 -4.49
CA ASN A 4 3.96 -16.68 -3.41
C ASN A 4 4.69 -15.67 -2.51
N ASP A 5 5.26 -16.19 -1.43
CA ASP A 5 5.91 -15.42 -0.37
C ASP A 5 7.40 -15.18 -0.60
N ASP A 6 7.93 -15.53 -1.78
CA ASP A 6 9.36 -15.45 -2.02
C ASP A 6 9.82 -13.98 -2.18
N GLU A 7 11.02 -13.72 -1.65
CA GLU A 7 11.67 -12.42 -1.62
C GLU A 7 11.94 -11.85 -3.03
N PRO A 8 12.23 -10.53 -3.15
CA PRO A 8 12.64 -9.90 -4.42
C PRO A 8 13.81 -10.59 -5.12
N SER A 9 14.71 -11.26 -4.40
CA SER A 9 15.81 -12.01 -5.01
C SER A 9 15.37 -13.21 -5.85
N VAL A 10 14.15 -13.71 -5.66
CA VAL A 10 13.56 -14.82 -6.42
C VAL A 10 12.57 -14.30 -7.45
N ASN A 11 11.71 -13.36 -7.04
CA ASN A 11 10.59 -12.86 -7.84
C ASN A 11 10.85 -11.50 -8.49
N GLY A 12 12.11 -11.08 -8.60
CA GLY A 12 12.49 -9.79 -9.17
C GLY A 12 11.89 -9.57 -10.57
N LEU A 13 11.22 -8.44 -10.75
CA LEU A 13 10.61 -7.99 -11.99
C LEU A 13 11.58 -7.06 -12.72
N HIS A 14 12.01 -7.50 -13.90
CA HIS A 14 13.02 -6.80 -14.69
C HIS A 14 12.42 -6.01 -15.84
N GLY A 15 12.65 -4.71 -15.89
CA GLY A 15 12.18 -3.83 -16.96
C GLY A 15 10.65 -3.74 -17.07
N VAL A 16 9.92 -4.14 -16.04
CA VAL A 16 8.45 -4.15 -16.03
C VAL A 16 7.93 -2.77 -15.63
N ALA A 17 6.99 -2.24 -16.42
CA ALA A 17 6.31 -0.99 -16.10
C ALA A 17 5.50 -1.11 -14.80
N ASN A 18 5.48 -0.05 -14.00
CA ASN A 18 4.72 0.02 -12.76
C ASN A 18 4.21 1.45 -12.49
N VAL A 19 3.21 1.55 -11.62
CA VAL A 19 2.54 2.82 -11.31
C VAL A 19 3.53 3.88 -10.78
N ALA A 20 4.54 3.50 -10.01
CA ALA A 20 5.54 4.42 -9.48
C ALA A 20 6.40 5.05 -10.59
N THR A 21 6.80 4.28 -11.60
CA THR A 21 7.50 4.84 -12.77
C THR A 21 6.61 5.79 -13.58
N GLN A 22 5.30 5.49 -13.72
CA GLN A 22 4.36 6.38 -14.39
C GLN A 22 4.13 7.69 -13.64
N LEU A 23 3.98 7.61 -12.31
CA LEU A 23 3.86 8.78 -11.43
C LEU A 23 5.11 9.66 -11.53
N THR A 24 6.30 9.05 -11.46
CA THR A 24 7.59 9.75 -11.59
C THR A 24 7.70 10.44 -12.96
N ALA A 25 7.36 9.76 -14.05
CA ALA A 25 7.39 10.32 -15.40
C ALA A 25 6.47 11.54 -15.57
N LYS A 26 5.40 11.63 -14.77
CA LYS A 26 4.49 12.78 -14.73
C LYS A 26 4.83 13.84 -13.69
N GLY A 27 5.94 13.67 -12.95
CA GLY A 27 6.30 14.57 -11.85
C GLY A 27 5.30 14.52 -10.68
N ILE A 28 4.55 13.43 -10.53
CA ILE A 28 3.63 13.22 -9.42
C ILE A 28 4.42 12.56 -8.29
N SER A 29 4.55 13.25 -7.17
CA SER A 29 5.25 12.72 -6.01
C SER A 29 4.55 11.48 -5.48
N TRP A 30 5.33 10.46 -5.17
CA TRP A 30 4.85 9.23 -4.55
C TRP A 30 5.75 8.83 -3.39
N LYS A 31 5.23 8.03 -2.47
CA LYS A 31 6.02 7.43 -1.39
C LYS A 31 5.32 6.17 -0.89
N THR A 32 6.08 5.21 -0.42
CA THR A 32 5.57 4.09 0.36
C THR A 32 6.10 4.18 1.78
N TYR A 33 5.21 4.06 2.75
CA TYR A 33 5.54 4.03 4.17
C TYR A 33 5.40 2.61 4.68
N GLN A 34 6.50 2.05 5.18
CA GLN A 34 6.58 0.68 5.64
C GLN A 34 6.93 0.69 7.13
N GLU A 35 6.16 0.02 7.97
CA GLU A 35 6.56 -0.14 9.38
C GLU A 35 7.84 -0.98 9.48
N ASN A 36 8.73 -0.59 10.40
CA ASN A 36 9.96 -1.29 10.74
C ASN A 36 11.04 -1.38 9.66
N ILE A 37 11.04 -0.47 8.68
CA ILE A 37 12.25 -0.19 7.88
C ILE A 37 13.05 0.95 8.51
N ASP A 38 14.36 0.99 8.29
CA ASP A 38 15.25 2.01 8.88
C ASP A 38 15.36 3.29 8.04
N GLY A 39 14.92 3.24 6.78
CA GLY A 39 15.04 4.34 5.82
C GLY A 39 16.46 4.65 5.37
N LYS A 40 17.43 3.76 5.65
CA LYS A 40 18.86 3.92 5.32
C LYS A 40 19.30 2.99 4.19
N SER A 41 18.56 1.92 3.95
CA SER A 41 18.82 0.97 2.87
C SER A 41 17.52 0.60 2.16
N CYS A 42 17.62 0.22 0.89
CA CYS A 42 16.48 -0.30 0.13
C CYS A 42 16.03 -1.63 0.78
N PRO A 43 14.78 -1.76 1.24
CA PRO A 43 14.36 -2.89 2.08
C PRO A 43 13.98 -4.12 1.24
N LEU A 44 14.97 -4.64 0.52
CA LEU A 44 14.86 -5.75 -0.45
C LEU A 44 14.69 -7.13 0.18
N LYS A 45 14.72 -7.21 1.51
CA LYS A 45 14.63 -8.46 2.27
C LYS A 45 13.79 -8.25 3.51
N SER A 46 13.01 -9.26 3.88
CA SER A 46 12.30 -9.24 5.16
C SER A 46 13.27 -9.13 6.34
N ASN A 47 12.92 -8.27 7.30
CA ASN A 47 13.63 -8.10 8.55
C ASN A 47 12.59 -7.89 9.65
N MET A 48 12.24 -8.98 10.34
CA MET A 48 11.07 -9.05 11.20
C MET A 48 11.00 -7.84 12.16
N PRO A 49 9.84 -7.18 12.29
CA PRO A 49 8.53 -7.57 11.75
C PRO A 49 8.19 -7.00 10.35
N TYR A 50 9.15 -6.38 9.64
CA TYR A 50 8.96 -6.00 8.24
C TYR A 50 9.04 -7.23 7.32
N ALA A 51 8.11 -7.33 6.36
CA ALA A 51 8.06 -8.36 5.34
C ALA A 51 8.15 -7.74 3.95
N ALA A 52 9.22 -8.04 3.19
CA ALA A 52 9.40 -7.44 1.86
C ALA A 52 8.31 -7.87 0.88
N LYS A 53 7.73 -9.06 1.05
CA LYS A 53 6.58 -9.55 0.26
C LYS A 53 5.35 -8.63 0.30
N HIS A 54 5.18 -7.83 1.35
CA HIS A 54 4.07 -6.87 1.47
C HIS A 54 4.41 -5.47 0.89
N ASN A 55 5.62 -5.30 0.35
CA ASN A 55 6.07 -4.07 -0.29
C ASN A 55 6.27 -4.31 -1.80
N PRO A 56 5.27 -3.98 -2.65
CA PRO A 56 5.36 -4.29 -4.08
C PRO A 56 6.48 -3.54 -4.80
N PHE A 57 6.92 -2.38 -4.29
CA PHE A 57 7.88 -1.52 -4.99
C PHE A 57 9.30 -2.09 -5.00
N VAL A 58 9.67 -2.90 -4.00
CA VAL A 58 11.01 -3.51 -3.92
C VAL A 58 11.20 -4.68 -4.89
N PHE A 59 10.14 -5.13 -5.56
CA PHE A 59 10.21 -6.18 -6.58
C PHE A 59 10.57 -5.66 -7.98
N PHE A 60 10.62 -4.36 -8.21
CA PHE A 60 10.96 -3.80 -9.52
C PHE A 60 12.40 -3.32 -9.59
N ASP A 61 13.17 -3.81 -10.56
CA ASP A 61 14.58 -3.43 -10.73
C ASP A 61 14.74 -1.94 -11.10
N ASN A 62 13.79 -1.38 -11.83
CA ASN A 62 13.74 0.03 -12.23
C ASN A 62 13.37 0.99 -11.08
N LEU A 63 12.96 0.48 -9.93
CA LEU A 63 12.77 1.28 -8.71
C LEU A 63 13.91 1.07 -7.71
N THR A 64 14.67 -0.02 -7.85
CA THR A 64 15.67 -0.50 -6.88
C THR A 64 17.09 -0.49 -7.44
N ASP A 65 17.33 0.17 -8.57
CA ASP A 65 18.61 0.23 -9.27
C ASP A 65 19.25 -1.15 -9.46
N GLY A 66 18.46 -2.12 -9.95
CA GLY A 66 18.91 -3.50 -10.11
C GLY A 66 18.99 -4.28 -8.80
N PHE A 67 18.03 -4.09 -7.89
CA PHE A 67 18.00 -4.71 -6.55
C PHE A 67 19.24 -4.38 -5.71
N SER A 68 19.66 -3.12 -5.75
CA SER A 68 20.72 -2.58 -4.91
C SER A 68 20.20 -2.13 -3.54
N ALA A 69 20.80 -2.64 -2.47
CA ALA A 69 20.51 -2.18 -1.10
C ALA A 69 20.86 -0.69 -0.89
N SER A 70 21.74 -0.13 -1.73
CA SER A 70 22.12 1.29 -1.70
C SER A 70 21.41 2.12 -2.77
N SER A 71 20.33 1.61 -3.37
CA SER A 71 19.53 2.36 -4.35
C SER A 71 18.97 3.64 -3.73
N GLU A 72 19.46 4.79 -4.18
CA GLU A 72 19.02 6.09 -3.69
C GLU A 72 17.54 6.32 -4.02
N ASN A 73 17.11 5.92 -5.22
CA ASN A 73 15.72 6.03 -5.63
C ASN A 73 14.80 5.20 -4.72
N CYS A 74 15.17 3.94 -4.45
CA CYS A 74 14.39 3.09 -3.54
C CYS A 74 14.35 3.68 -2.13
N ILE A 75 15.49 4.10 -1.57
CA ILE A 75 15.59 4.67 -0.21
C ILE A 75 14.78 5.96 -0.07
N ALA A 76 14.77 6.81 -1.11
CA ALA A 76 14.01 8.06 -1.11
C ALA A 76 12.49 7.85 -1.07
N HIS A 77 12.00 6.75 -1.66
CA HIS A 77 10.58 6.48 -1.78
C HIS A 77 10.05 5.45 -0.77
N ASN A 78 10.90 4.55 -0.25
CA ASN A 78 10.56 3.59 0.80
C ASN A 78 10.98 4.18 2.15
N ARG A 79 10.02 4.76 2.87
CA ARG A 79 10.29 5.49 4.11
C ARG A 79 9.72 4.79 5.35
N PRO A 80 10.38 4.92 6.52
CA PRO A 80 9.83 4.44 7.78
C PRO A 80 8.43 5.02 8.01
N PHE A 81 7.49 4.18 8.46
CA PHE A 81 6.11 4.61 8.73
C PHE A 81 6.02 5.80 9.69
N GLU A 82 6.93 5.88 10.65
CA GLU A 82 7.01 6.95 11.64
C GLU A 82 7.20 8.34 11.01
N GLU A 83 7.78 8.43 9.80
CA GLU A 83 7.94 9.69 9.07
C GLU A 83 6.61 10.24 8.52
N LEU A 84 5.58 9.39 8.35
CA LEU A 84 4.29 9.79 7.77
C LEU A 84 3.65 10.95 8.55
N LYS A 85 3.71 10.91 9.89
CA LYS A 85 3.12 11.93 10.75
C LYS A 85 3.71 13.32 10.48
N ASP A 86 5.02 13.39 10.37
CA ASP A 86 5.74 14.65 10.18
C ASP A 86 5.56 15.17 8.75
N ASP A 87 5.50 14.28 7.75
CA ASP A 87 5.20 14.63 6.37
C ASP A 87 3.76 15.16 6.21
N LEU A 88 2.78 14.56 6.89
CA LEU A 88 1.39 15.05 6.93
C LEU A 88 1.29 16.41 7.62
N ALA A 89 1.99 16.60 8.74
CA ALA A 89 1.96 17.84 9.51
C ALA A 89 2.66 19.01 8.81
N SER A 90 3.75 18.73 8.08
CA SER A 90 4.53 19.73 7.36
C SER A 90 4.08 19.97 5.91
N GLY A 91 3.06 19.25 5.43
CA GLY A 91 2.57 19.34 4.06
C GLY A 91 3.54 18.77 3.01
N LYS A 92 4.49 17.94 3.43
CA LYS A 92 5.48 17.27 2.56
C LYS A 92 5.05 15.87 2.11
N VAL A 93 3.91 15.38 2.60
CA VAL A 93 3.34 14.10 2.17
C VAL A 93 3.19 14.05 0.64
N ALA A 94 3.49 12.90 0.05
CA ALA A 94 3.39 12.69 -1.38
C ALA A 94 1.93 12.68 -1.87
N ARG A 95 1.72 12.88 -3.17
CA ARG A 95 0.36 12.83 -3.77
C ARG A 95 -0.19 11.41 -3.85
N TYR A 96 0.67 10.43 -4.12
CA TYR A 96 0.33 9.01 -3.99
C TYR A 96 1.10 8.40 -2.81
N VAL A 97 0.37 7.78 -1.90
CA VAL A 97 0.94 7.16 -0.70
C VAL A 97 0.44 5.72 -0.59
N PHE A 98 1.39 4.78 -0.45
CA PHE A 98 1.11 3.38 -0.13
C PHE A 98 1.58 3.11 1.30
N ILE A 99 0.75 2.51 2.14
CA ILE A 99 1.10 2.25 3.55
C ILE A 99 0.97 0.76 3.81
N THR A 100 2.03 0.15 4.33
CA THR A 100 2.01 -1.26 4.74
C THR A 100 2.35 -1.36 6.23
N PRO A 101 1.41 -1.83 7.07
CA PRO A 101 1.73 -2.18 8.45
C PRO A 101 2.70 -3.37 8.50
N ASN A 102 3.41 -3.51 9.62
CA ASN A 102 4.27 -4.67 9.86
C ASN A 102 3.41 -5.91 10.17
N MET A 103 4.04 -7.08 10.27
CA MET A 103 3.35 -8.34 10.62
C MET A 103 2.67 -8.38 11.99
N CYS A 104 2.84 -7.37 12.83
CA CYS A 104 2.10 -7.27 14.08
C CYS A 104 0.79 -6.49 13.92
N ASN A 105 0.72 -5.58 12.95
CA ASN A 105 -0.41 -4.68 12.74
C ASN A 105 -1.19 -4.98 11.45
N ASP A 106 -0.71 -5.89 10.59
CA ASP A 106 -1.32 -6.24 9.29
C ASP A 106 -2.49 -7.24 9.38
N MET A 107 -2.87 -7.65 10.60
CA MET A 107 -3.90 -8.65 10.89
C MET A 107 -3.53 -10.11 10.53
N HIS A 108 -2.36 -10.37 9.95
CA HIS A 108 -1.84 -11.73 9.79
C HIS A 108 -1.20 -12.22 11.09
N GLY A 109 -0.39 -11.36 11.73
CA GLY A 109 0.29 -11.70 12.99
C GLY A 109 1.59 -12.48 12.79
N ASN A 110 2.47 -12.45 13.81
CA ASN A 110 3.69 -13.25 13.84
C ASN A 110 4.14 -13.56 15.29
N ARG A 111 4.89 -14.66 15.49
CA ARG A 111 5.52 -15.02 16.77
C ARG A 111 6.47 -13.96 17.35
N TYR A 112 6.99 -13.05 16.54
CA TYR A 112 7.85 -11.94 17.02
C TYR A 112 7.05 -10.75 17.58
N CYS A 113 5.73 -10.80 17.47
CA CYS A 113 4.85 -9.82 18.08
C CYS A 113 4.71 -10.11 19.59
N LYS A 114 4.35 -9.09 20.38
CA LYS A 114 4.35 -9.13 21.86
C LYS A 114 3.41 -10.18 22.48
N ALA A 115 2.67 -10.94 21.67
CA ALA A 115 1.82 -12.04 22.09
C ALA A 115 2.08 -13.27 21.20
N THR A 116 2.02 -14.46 21.79
CA THR A 116 1.96 -15.72 21.05
C THR A 116 0.71 -15.74 20.17
N ILE A 117 0.85 -16.12 18.90
CA ILE A 117 -0.23 -16.10 17.88
C ILE A 117 -1.53 -16.78 18.39
N ASP A 118 -1.40 -17.85 19.18
CA ASP A 118 -2.53 -18.65 19.68
C ASP A 118 -3.41 -17.93 20.73
N GLN A 119 -2.98 -16.78 21.25
CA GLN A 119 -3.72 -15.97 22.24
C GLN A 119 -3.96 -14.54 21.76
N TYR A 120 -3.63 -14.24 20.51
CA TYR A 120 -3.62 -12.89 19.98
C TYR A 120 -4.70 -12.69 18.93
N ASP A 121 -5.63 -11.79 19.20
CA ASP A 121 -6.60 -11.32 18.22
C ASP A 121 -5.90 -10.33 17.27
N THR A 122 -5.35 -10.85 16.18
CA THR A 122 -4.62 -10.09 15.17
C THR A 122 -5.50 -9.05 14.46
N ILE A 123 -6.80 -9.35 14.29
CA ILE A 123 -7.78 -8.43 13.71
C ILE A 123 -7.97 -7.25 14.64
N LYS A 124 -8.20 -7.49 15.94
CA LYS A 124 -8.32 -6.42 16.94
C LYS A 124 -7.06 -5.57 17.03
N GLN A 125 -5.87 -6.17 16.90
CA GLN A 125 -4.62 -5.41 16.86
C GLN A 125 -4.56 -4.48 15.63
N GLY A 126 -4.81 -5.01 14.43
CA GLY A 126 -4.78 -4.20 13.21
C GLY A 126 -5.86 -3.11 13.20
N ASP A 127 -7.04 -3.39 13.77
CA ASP A 127 -8.09 -2.38 13.97
C ASP A 127 -7.66 -1.29 14.95
N ALA A 128 -7.03 -1.66 16.07
CA ALA A 128 -6.46 -0.71 17.02
C ALA A 128 -5.37 0.16 16.38
N TRP A 129 -4.55 -0.40 15.49
CA TRP A 129 -3.57 0.36 14.70
C TRP A 129 -4.27 1.34 13.74
N LEU A 130 -5.22 0.86 12.93
CA LEU A 130 -6.00 1.70 12.00
C LEU A 130 -6.75 2.83 12.73
N SER A 131 -7.24 2.58 13.94
CA SER A 131 -7.93 3.58 14.78
C SER A 131 -7.05 4.78 15.14
N GLN A 132 -5.73 4.64 15.05
CA GLN A 132 -4.78 5.74 15.26
C GLN A 132 -4.37 6.37 13.91
N VAL A 133 -4.10 5.55 12.90
CA VAL A 133 -3.58 5.99 11.60
C VAL A 133 -4.62 6.75 10.79
N VAL A 134 -5.86 6.23 10.69
CA VAL A 134 -6.90 6.85 9.87
C VAL A 134 -7.25 8.26 10.38
N PRO A 135 -7.50 8.50 11.69
CA PRO A 135 -7.72 9.86 12.19
C PRO A 135 -6.54 10.80 11.95
N MET A 136 -5.30 10.32 12.08
CA MET A 136 -4.10 11.12 11.78
C MET A 136 -4.09 11.62 10.34
N ILE A 137 -4.35 10.73 9.36
CA ILE A 137 -4.43 11.10 7.95
C ILE A 137 -5.60 12.06 7.71
N LYS A 138 -6.78 11.78 8.28
CA LYS A 138 -7.98 12.63 8.12
C LYS A 138 -7.81 14.05 8.64
N GLN A 139 -6.90 14.28 9.59
CA GLN A 139 -6.62 15.61 10.14
C GLN A 139 -5.69 16.44 9.23
N SER A 140 -4.95 15.80 8.32
CA SER A 140 -4.00 16.46 7.43
C SER A 140 -4.67 17.39 6.41
N ALA A 141 -3.89 18.36 5.90
CA ALA A 141 -4.32 19.20 4.79
C ALA A 141 -4.59 18.38 3.53
N ALA A 142 -3.77 17.37 3.24
CA ALA A 142 -3.90 16.50 2.07
C ALA A 142 -5.25 15.76 2.03
N TYR A 143 -5.75 15.25 3.17
CA TYR A 143 -7.06 14.62 3.20
C TYR A 143 -8.20 15.63 3.04
N LYS A 144 -8.09 16.79 3.70
CA LYS A 144 -9.11 17.85 3.66
C LYS A 144 -9.23 18.46 2.27
N ASP A 145 -8.16 18.47 1.49
CA ASP A 145 -8.14 18.86 0.08
C ASP A 145 -8.61 17.72 -0.83
N ASN A 146 -9.78 17.16 -0.54
CA ASN A 146 -10.42 16.07 -1.29
C ASN A 146 -9.59 14.78 -1.44
N GLY A 147 -8.67 14.51 -0.51
CA GLY A 147 -7.92 13.26 -0.49
C GLY A 147 -8.80 12.02 -0.32
N ALA A 148 -8.29 10.87 -0.73
CA ALA A 148 -8.94 9.58 -0.59
C ALA A 148 -8.02 8.59 0.16
N ILE A 149 -8.61 7.84 1.08
CA ILE A 149 -7.98 6.70 1.77
C ILE A 149 -8.71 5.45 1.29
N PHE A 150 -7.94 4.47 0.85
CA PHE A 150 -8.46 3.13 0.54
C PHE A 150 -7.81 2.14 1.49
N ILE A 151 -8.62 1.35 2.17
CA ILE A 151 -8.18 0.28 3.07
C ILE A 151 -8.61 -1.03 2.43
N THR A 152 -7.68 -1.95 2.23
CA THR A 152 -7.93 -3.26 1.64
C THR A 152 -6.95 -4.29 2.20
N TRP A 153 -7.16 -5.56 1.88
CA TRP A 153 -6.31 -6.68 2.27
C TRP A 153 -5.67 -7.27 1.02
N ASP A 154 -4.45 -7.76 1.13
CA ASP A 154 -3.75 -8.38 0.00
C ASP A 154 -4.36 -9.75 -0.35
N GLU A 155 -4.77 -10.52 0.66
CA GLU A 155 -5.36 -11.86 0.47
C GLU A 155 -6.41 -12.27 1.51
N SER A 156 -7.00 -13.45 1.32
CA SER A 156 -8.02 -14.04 2.21
C SER A 156 -7.49 -15.16 3.12
N GLU A 157 -6.18 -15.18 3.41
CA GLU A 157 -5.51 -16.17 4.28
C GLU A 157 -5.81 -17.63 3.86
N GLY A 158 -5.65 -17.91 2.56
CA GLY A 158 -5.86 -19.26 2.03
C GLY A 158 -7.31 -19.78 2.07
N ARG A 159 -8.29 -18.99 2.55
CA ARG A 159 -9.70 -19.39 2.63
C ARG A 159 -10.26 -19.80 1.26
N ALA A 160 -11.26 -20.68 1.30
CA ALA A 160 -11.97 -21.12 0.09
C ALA A 160 -12.64 -19.94 -0.62
N GLU A 161 -13.17 -19.01 0.15
CA GLU A 161 -13.62 -17.71 -0.35
C GLU A 161 -12.41 -16.79 -0.55
N LYS A 162 -12.26 -16.27 -1.77
CA LYS A 162 -11.17 -15.36 -2.17
C LYS A 162 -11.57 -13.87 -2.11
N SER A 163 -12.67 -13.58 -1.42
CA SER A 163 -13.14 -12.21 -1.19
C SER A 163 -12.30 -11.53 -0.12
N ILE A 164 -12.00 -10.25 -0.35
CA ILE A 164 -11.30 -9.35 0.59
C ILE A 164 -12.14 -8.09 0.79
N GLY A 165 -11.90 -7.38 1.89
CA GLY A 165 -12.54 -6.09 2.13
C GLY A 165 -11.95 -4.96 1.27
N LEU A 166 -12.77 -3.96 0.97
CA LEU A 166 -12.33 -2.68 0.45
C LEU A 166 -13.19 -1.57 1.06
N ILE A 167 -12.53 -0.59 1.69
CA ILE A 167 -13.18 0.55 2.33
C ILE A 167 -12.58 1.82 1.73
N ALA A 168 -13.42 2.72 1.24
CA ALA A 168 -13.01 4.03 0.74
C ALA A 168 -13.49 5.15 1.68
N LEU A 169 -12.59 6.07 2.04
CA LEU A 169 -12.89 7.27 2.81
C LEU A 169 -12.42 8.50 2.05
N SER A 170 -13.30 9.47 1.82
CA SER A 170 -12.96 10.75 1.17
C SER A 170 -14.10 11.76 1.41
N PRO A 171 -13.85 13.08 1.36
CA PRO A 171 -14.93 14.06 1.21
C PRO A 171 -15.84 13.81 -0.01
N LEU A 172 -15.33 13.08 -1.00
CA LEU A 172 -15.98 12.80 -2.29
C LEU A 172 -16.65 11.41 -2.38
N VAL A 173 -16.57 10.54 -1.36
CA VAL A 173 -17.30 9.25 -1.42
C VAL A 173 -18.80 9.46 -1.22
N LYS A 174 -19.61 8.52 -1.73
CA LYS A 174 -21.03 8.37 -1.36
C LYS A 174 -21.10 7.85 0.09
N PRO A 175 -21.53 8.66 1.08
CA PRO A 175 -21.49 8.23 2.48
C PRO A 175 -22.43 7.05 2.72
N GLY A 176 -21.95 6.02 3.44
CA GLY A 176 -22.74 4.83 3.77
C GLY A 176 -23.09 3.94 2.58
N TYR A 177 -22.47 4.17 1.41
CA TYR A 177 -22.72 3.38 0.21
C TYR A 177 -21.96 2.04 0.27
N VAL A 178 -22.66 0.97 -0.10
CA VAL A 178 -22.09 -0.36 -0.33
C VAL A 178 -22.45 -0.78 -1.74
N ASP A 179 -21.44 -1.13 -2.54
CA ASP A 179 -21.69 -1.75 -3.83
C ASP A 179 -21.79 -3.26 -3.67
N SER A 180 -22.93 -3.82 -4.05
CA SER A 180 -23.20 -5.26 -4.04
C SER A 180 -23.40 -5.83 -5.44
N LYS A 181 -23.25 -4.99 -6.48
CA LYS A 181 -23.58 -5.36 -7.86
C LYS A 181 -22.35 -5.65 -8.70
N ASN A 182 -21.23 -4.98 -8.44
CA ASN A 182 -20.01 -5.18 -9.20
C ASN A 182 -19.01 -6.02 -8.42
N LEU A 183 -18.30 -6.88 -9.16
CA LEU A 183 -17.15 -7.61 -8.64
C LEU A 183 -15.88 -6.83 -8.97
N PHE A 184 -15.09 -6.51 -7.95
CA PHE A 184 -13.79 -5.87 -8.11
C PHE A 184 -12.67 -6.84 -7.75
N THR A 185 -11.51 -6.62 -8.36
CA THR A 185 -10.24 -7.26 -8.02
C THR A 185 -9.23 -6.16 -7.68
N HIS A 186 -8.02 -6.53 -7.23
CA HIS A 186 -6.93 -5.57 -7.03
C HIS A 186 -6.64 -4.68 -8.24
N SER A 187 -6.90 -5.17 -9.46
CA SER A 187 -6.77 -4.38 -10.69
C SER A 187 -7.68 -3.15 -10.73
N ALA A 188 -8.82 -3.18 -10.05
CA ALA A 188 -9.72 -2.03 -9.97
C ALA A 188 -9.11 -0.89 -9.12
N MET A 189 -8.34 -1.24 -8.09
CA MET A 189 -7.61 -0.26 -7.27
C MET A 189 -6.51 0.41 -8.09
N LEU A 190 -5.69 -0.38 -8.81
CA LEU A 190 -4.67 0.17 -9.71
C LEU A 190 -5.32 1.05 -10.79
N ARG A 191 -6.39 0.57 -11.44
CA ARG A 191 -7.13 1.34 -12.43
C ARG A 191 -7.65 2.67 -11.88
N THR A 192 -8.15 2.68 -10.65
CA THR A 192 -8.63 3.89 -9.99
C THR A 192 -7.51 4.91 -9.77
N VAL A 193 -6.33 4.45 -9.33
CA VAL A 193 -5.15 5.31 -9.16
C VAL A 193 -4.68 5.86 -10.50
N GLU A 194 -4.63 5.02 -11.53
CA GLU A 194 -4.27 5.41 -12.89
C GLU A 194 -5.23 6.49 -13.40
N ASP A 195 -6.55 6.31 -13.26
CA ASP A 195 -7.53 7.32 -13.69
C ASP A 195 -7.39 8.65 -12.90
N ILE A 196 -7.19 8.61 -11.57
CA ILE A 196 -6.99 9.82 -10.73
C ILE A 196 -5.80 10.65 -11.20
N PHE A 197 -4.72 10.00 -11.61
CA PHE A 197 -3.47 10.65 -12.06
C PHE A 197 -3.33 10.70 -13.59
N ALA A 198 -4.40 10.34 -14.30
CA ALA A 198 -4.51 10.25 -15.76
C ALA A 198 -3.42 9.36 -16.41
N LEU A 199 -2.93 8.34 -15.73
CA LEU A 199 -1.90 7.42 -16.19
C LEU A 199 -2.45 6.43 -17.21
N GLU A 200 -1.58 5.88 -18.05
CA GLU A 200 -1.96 4.81 -18.97
C GLU A 200 -2.22 3.50 -18.19
N PRO A 201 -3.32 2.78 -18.43
CA PRO A 201 -3.61 1.58 -17.66
C PRO A 201 -2.60 0.43 -17.87
N LEU A 202 -2.08 -0.12 -16.78
CA LEU A 202 -1.12 -1.21 -16.79
C LEU A 202 -1.77 -2.59 -16.63
N GLY A 203 -1.29 -3.58 -17.40
CA GLY A 203 -1.65 -5.00 -17.20
C GLY A 203 -3.16 -5.25 -17.14
N ASP A 204 -3.62 -5.93 -16.10
CA ASP A 204 -5.04 -6.26 -15.90
C ASP A 204 -5.91 -5.02 -15.58
N ALA A 205 -5.32 -3.90 -15.14
CA ALA A 205 -6.05 -2.66 -14.90
C ALA A 205 -6.64 -2.07 -16.19
N ALA A 206 -5.99 -2.30 -17.34
CA ALA A 206 -6.48 -1.91 -18.66
C ALA A 206 -7.82 -2.55 -19.04
N LYS A 207 -8.16 -3.68 -18.41
CA LYS A 207 -9.42 -4.40 -18.61
C LYS A 207 -10.36 -4.30 -17.42
N SER A 208 -9.96 -3.58 -16.37
CA SER A 208 -10.73 -3.45 -15.14
C SER A 208 -11.58 -2.18 -15.16
N ASN A 209 -12.74 -2.24 -14.51
CA ASN A 209 -13.48 -1.03 -14.14
C ASN A 209 -12.79 -0.39 -12.93
N ASN A 210 -12.83 0.94 -12.85
CA ASN A 210 -12.38 1.65 -11.65
C ASN A 210 -13.45 1.60 -10.53
N LEU A 211 -13.09 2.15 -9.38
CA LEU A 211 -13.93 2.24 -8.19
C LEU A 211 -14.78 3.53 -8.16
N SER A 212 -14.97 4.20 -9.30
CA SER A 212 -15.74 5.47 -9.37
C SER A 212 -17.18 5.33 -8.88
N VAL A 213 -17.74 4.11 -8.89
CA VAL A 213 -19.06 3.82 -8.30
C VAL A 213 -19.16 4.22 -6.83
N LEU A 214 -18.04 4.25 -6.10
CA LEU A 214 -17.98 4.66 -4.69
C LEU A 214 -18.01 6.19 -4.49
N PHE A 215 -17.83 6.98 -5.55
CA PHE A 215 -17.69 8.44 -5.51
C PHE A 215 -18.89 9.15 -6.16
N LYS A 216 -19.20 10.35 -5.67
CA LYS A 216 -20.28 11.23 -6.15
C LYS A 216 -19.77 12.26 -7.14
#